data_AF-A0A645CK87-F1
#
_entry.id   AF-A0A645CK87-F1
#
_cell.length_a   1.000
_cell.length_b   1.000
_cell.length_c   1.000
_cell.angle_alpha   90.00
_cell.angle_beta   90.00
_cell.angle_gamma   90.00
#
_symmetry.space_group_name_H-M   'P 1'
#
loop_
_entity.id
_entity.type
_entity.pdbx_description
1 polymer ?
#
loop_
_entity_poly.entity_id
_entity_poly.type
_entity_poly.pdbx_seq_one_letter_code
_entity_poly.pdbx_strand_id
1 'polypeptide(L)'
;MPVMDDDIARGAKPANRVMVTASMLGRCSAQPLSSANRLLPQPPAMELLRLSTLFALTALAEIVGCYLPWLVLKQDKPVWLLLPAAVSLALFAWLLTLHPTAAGRTYAAYGGMYIAVALLWLRFVDGITLTRWDIAGAGIALLGMAVIALQPRAG
;
A
#
# COMPACT_ATOMS: atom_id res chain seq x y z
N MET A 1 29.84 -57.82 -2.97
CA MET A 1 30.26 -56.64 -3.76
C MET A 1 29.40 -56.56 -5.01
N PRO A 2 29.06 -55.37 -5.52
CA PRO A 2 29.38 -53.99 -5.06
C PRO A 2 28.19 -53.39 -4.27
N VAL A 3 28.27 -52.50 -3.26
CA VAL A 3 29.07 -51.30 -2.90
C VAL A 3 28.78 -50.06 -3.77
N MET A 4 28.65 -48.93 -3.06
CA MET A 4 28.46 -47.52 -3.44
C MET A 4 27.02 -46.99 -3.45
N ASP A 5 26.67 -45.88 -2.77
CA ASP A 5 27.26 -45.11 -1.67
C ASP A 5 26.28 -43.93 -1.38
N ASP A 6 26.52 -43.24 -0.26
CA ASP A 6 26.13 -41.84 0.04
C ASP A 6 24.67 -41.56 0.51
N ASP A 7 24.31 -41.48 1.80
CA ASP A 7 24.88 -40.79 2.98
C ASP A 7 24.24 -39.40 3.24
N ILE A 8 24.07 -39.07 4.54
CA ILE A 8 23.88 -37.72 5.12
C ILE A 8 22.51 -37.02 4.83
N ALA A 9 21.44 -37.20 5.60
CA ALA A 9 21.23 -36.72 6.97
C ALA A 9 21.81 -35.32 7.30
N ARG A 10 20.92 -34.37 7.62
CA ARG A 10 21.18 -33.16 8.43
C ARG A 10 21.94 -32.01 7.74
N GLY A 11 21.19 -31.14 7.06
CA GLY A 11 21.61 -29.78 6.74
C GLY A 11 20.91 -28.75 7.63
N ALA A 12 21.32 -28.64 8.89
CA ALA A 12 21.04 -27.47 9.70
C ALA A 12 21.80 -26.27 9.13
N LYS A 13 21.14 -25.11 8.96
CA LYS A 13 21.87 -23.84 8.82
C LYS A 13 21.13 -22.65 9.43
N PRO A 14 21.31 -22.38 10.73
CA PRO A 14 21.17 -21.05 11.30
C PRO A 14 22.58 -20.44 11.44
N ALA A 15 23.04 -19.71 10.43
CA ALA A 15 24.27 -18.94 10.52
C ALA A 15 24.31 -17.86 9.43
N ASN A 16 23.70 -16.71 9.70
CA ASN A 16 24.20 -15.46 9.13
C ASN A 16 24.25 -14.37 10.21
N ARG A 17 25.11 -14.63 11.19
CA ARG A 17 25.63 -13.66 12.14
C ARG A 17 26.73 -12.89 11.40
N VAL A 18 26.33 -11.88 10.61
CA VAL A 18 27.27 -10.96 9.98
C VAL A 18 27.87 -10.08 11.08
N MET A 19 29.00 -10.53 11.62
CA MET A 19 30.26 -9.80 11.63
C MET A 19 30.13 -8.28 11.77
N VAL A 20 29.73 -7.83 12.97
CA VAL A 20 29.97 -6.47 13.45
C VAL A 20 31.32 -6.49 14.17
N THR A 21 32.41 -6.20 13.44
CA THR A 21 33.63 -5.62 14.02
C THR A 21 34.60 -5.12 12.95
N ALA A 22 35.12 -3.91 13.19
CA ALA A 22 36.35 -3.31 12.65
C ALA A 22 36.33 -2.74 11.22
N SER A 23 35.94 -1.46 11.12
CA SER A 23 36.70 -0.45 10.35
C SER A 23 36.36 0.95 10.88
N MET A 24 36.97 1.31 12.01
CA MET A 24 37.23 2.71 12.35
C MET A 24 38.52 3.14 11.63
N LEU A 25 38.54 4.43 11.26
CA LEU A 25 39.62 5.23 10.62
C LEU A 25 39.58 5.32 9.10
N GLY A 26 39.04 6.46 8.64
CA GLY A 26 39.27 6.98 7.30
C GLY A 26 38.01 7.48 6.61
N ARG A 27 37.45 8.60 7.07
CA ARG A 27 36.64 9.55 6.28
C ARG A 27 36.40 10.82 7.09
N CYS A 28 37.45 11.62 7.25
CA CYS A 28 37.29 13.07 7.41
C CYS A 28 37.27 13.64 5.99
N SER A 29 36.09 13.70 5.39
CA SER A 29 35.85 14.37 4.12
C SER A 29 34.73 15.35 4.41
N ALA A 30 35.08 16.62 4.58
CA ALA A 30 34.16 17.73 4.73
C ALA A 30 33.11 17.68 3.61
N GLN A 31 31.89 17.30 3.96
CA GLN A 31 30.77 17.31 3.03
C GLN A 31 30.28 18.76 2.97
N PRO A 32 30.41 19.44 1.82
CA PRO A 32 30.03 20.84 1.72
C PRO A 32 28.52 20.96 1.94
N LEU A 33 28.17 22.02 2.67
CA LEU A 33 26.84 22.42 3.12
C LEU A 33 25.83 22.52 1.97
N SER A 34 25.32 21.39 1.49
CA SER A 34 24.10 21.28 0.68
C SER A 34 22.90 20.92 1.58
N SER A 35 22.93 21.40 2.82
CA SER A 35 21.89 21.20 3.85
C SER A 35 20.90 22.38 3.89
N ALA A 36 21.23 23.49 3.23
CA ALA A 36 20.45 24.73 3.26
C ALA A 36 19.15 24.67 2.44
N ASN A 37 18.95 23.63 1.61
CA ASN A 37 17.68 23.42 0.89
C ASN A 37 16.68 22.55 1.67
N ARG A 38 17.00 22.15 2.91
CA ARG A 38 16.13 21.31 3.76
C ARG A 38 15.33 22.12 4.79
N LEU A 39 15.39 23.45 4.70
CA LEU A 39 14.83 24.40 5.67
C LEU A 39 13.56 25.11 5.20
N LEU A 40 12.92 24.64 4.13
CA LEU A 40 11.50 24.89 3.98
C LEU A 40 10.77 23.84 4.84
N PRO A 41 10.20 24.21 6.00
CA PRO A 41 9.25 23.35 6.67
C PRO A 41 8.09 23.11 5.70
N GLN A 42 8.09 21.95 5.07
CA GLN A 42 6.93 21.50 4.33
C GLN A 42 5.82 21.36 5.37
N PRO A 43 4.70 22.10 5.26
CA PRO A 43 3.61 21.92 6.20
C PRO A 43 3.18 20.45 6.11
N PRO A 44 3.19 19.68 7.23
CA PRO A 44 2.91 18.24 7.20
C PRO A 44 1.51 17.93 6.64
N ALA A 45 0.61 18.91 6.68
CA ALA A 45 -0.73 18.83 6.13
C ALA A 45 -0.77 18.63 4.60
N MET A 46 0.11 19.28 3.84
CA MET A 46 0.04 19.20 2.37
C MET A 46 0.48 17.84 1.84
N GLU A 47 1.49 17.22 2.45
CA GLU A 47 1.92 15.87 2.11
C GLU A 47 0.92 14.81 2.58
N LEU A 48 0.33 14.98 3.78
CA LEU A 48 -0.73 14.11 4.25
C LEU A 48 -1.97 14.18 3.35
N LEU A 49 -2.38 15.38 2.96
CA LEU A 49 -3.49 15.60 2.03
C LEU A 49 -3.19 14.97 0.67
N ARG A 50 -1.99 15.16 0.13
CA ARG A 50 -1.57 14.51 -1.13
C ARG A 50 -1.67 12.99 -1.04
N LEU A 51 -1.10 12.38 0.01
CA LEU A 51 -1.16 10.93 0.22
C LEU A 51 -2.59 10.44 0.40
N SER A 52 -3.42 11.13 1.18
CA SER A 52 -4.83 10.75 1.35
C SER A 52 -5.61 10.86 0.05
N THR A 53 -5.34 11.88 -0.75
CA THR A 53 -5.98 12.04 -2.08
C THR A 53 -5.52 10.95 -3.03
N LEU A 54 -4.24 10.58 -2.99
CA LEU A 54 -3.69 9.50 -3.80
C LEU A 54 -4.28 8.15 -3.40
N PHE A 55 -4.44 7.86 -2.11
CA PHE A 55 -5.17 6.69 -1.61
C PHE A 55 -6.63 6.69 -2.05
N ALA A 56 -7.32 7.83 -1.98
CA ALA A 56 -8.72 7.94 -2.40
C ALA A 56 -8.89 7.69 -3.92
N LEU A 57 -8.00 8.26 -4.74
CA LEU A 57 -7.98 8.01 -6.19
C LEU A 57 -7.68 6.55 -6.51
N THR A 58 -6.73 5.95 -5.77
CA THR A 58 -6.41 4.52 -5.88
C THR A 58 -7.63 3.66 -5.56
N ALA A 59 -8.38 4.01 -4.51
CA ALA A 59 -9.59 3.30 -4.09
C ALA A 59 -10.71 3.39 -5.11
N LEU A 60 -10.94 4.59 -5.64
CA LEU A 60 -11.92 4.80 -6.70
C LEU A 60 -11.55 4.00 -7.96
N ALA A 61 -10.29 3.99 -8.36
CA ALA A 61 -9.84 3.23 -9.53
C ALA A 61 -10.04 1.71 -9.35
N GLU A 62 -9.80 1.18 -8.15
CA GLU A 62 -10.06 -0.23 -7.86
C GLU A 62 -11.56 -0.54 -7.88
N ILE A 63 -12.38 0.26 -7.20
CA ILE A 63 -13.83 0.05 -7.14
C ILE A 63 -14.43 0.09 -8.54
N VAL A 64 -14.06 1.08 -9.36
CA VAL A 64 -14.49 1.19 -10.76
C VAL A 64 -14.03 -0.03 -11.56
N GLY A 65 -12.76 -0.40 -11.44
CA GLY A 65 -12.16 -1.54 -12.15
C GLY A 65 -12.86 -2.87 -11.84
N CYS A 66 -13.35 -3.05 -10.62
CA CYS A 66 -14.08 -4.24 -10.19
C CYS A 66 -15.59 -4.14 -10.46
N TYR A 67 -16.18 -2.94 -10.45
CA TYR A 67 -17.61 -2.71 -10.63
C TYR A 67 -18.05 -2.86 -12.08
N LEU A 68 -17.26 -2.39 -13.05
CA LEU A 68 -17.61 -2.47 -14.47
C LEU A 68 -17.75 -3.91 -15.00
N PRO A 69 -16.81 -4.84 -14.71
CA PRO A 69 -16.96 -6.25 -15.07
C PRO A 69 -18.15 -6.91 -14.37
N TRP A 70 -18.41 -6.55 -13.10
CA TRP A 70 -19.59 -7.01 -12.38
C TRP A 70 -20.87 -6.59 -13.10
N LEU A 71 -20.94 -5.36 -13.61
CA LEU A 71 -22.06 -4.85 -14.42
C LEU A 71 -22.27 -5.66 -15.70
N VAL A 72 -21.19 -6.02 -16.41
CA VAL A 72 -21.26 -6.85 -17.63
C VAL A 72 -21.78 -8.25 -17.31
N LEU A 73 -21.26 -8.88 -16.26
CA LEU A 73 -21.57 -10.27 -15.90
C LEU A 73 -22.92 -10.45 -15.19
N LYS A 74 -23.39 -9.45 -14.43
CA LYS A 74 -24.62 -9.53 -13.65
C LYS A 74 -25.80 -8.77 -14.24
N GLN A 75 -25.57 -7.78 -15.10
CA GLN A 75 -26.62 -6.94 -15.67
C GLN A 75 -26.65 -6.97 -17.21
N ASP A 76 -26.00 -7.96 -17.84
CA ASP A 76 -25.93 -8.13 -19.31
C ASP A 76 -25.54 -6.86 -20.07
N LYS A 77 -24.70 -6.03 -19.46
CA LYS A 77 -24.21 -4.79 -20.07
C LYS A 77 -23.17 -5.07 -21.16
N PRO A 78 -22.96 -4.14 -22.11
CA PRO A 78 -22.08 -4.39 -23.24
C PRO A 78 -20.65 -4.71 -22.80
N VAL A 79 -20.10 -5.80 -23.37
CA VAL A 79 -18.75 -6.32 -23.09
C VAL A 79 -17.65 -5.28 -23.30
N TRP A 80 -17.90 -4.25 -24.11
CA TRP A 80 -16.98 -3.12 -24.29
C TRP A 80 -16.59 -2.43 -22.96
N LEU A 81 -17.42 -2.49 -21.92
CA LEU A 81 -17.12 -2.00 -20.57
C LEU A 81 -15.94 -2.73 -19.89
N LEU A 82 -15.53 -3.90 -20.37
CA LEU A 82 -14.34 -4.59 -19.85
C LEU A 82 -13.04 -3.87 -20.20
N LEU A 83 -13.01 -3.13 -21.32
CA LEU A 83 -11.83 -2.37 -21.72
C LEU A 83 -11.49 -1.23 -20.74
N PRO A 84 -12.43 -0.32 -20.41
CA PRO A 84 -12.18 0.68 -19.38
C PRO A 84 -11.98 0.07 -17.98
N ALA A 85 -12.58 -1.09 -17.68
CA ALA A 85 -12.32 -1.80 -16.42
C ALA A 85 -10.84 -2.24 -16.31
N ALA A 86 -10.30 -2.86 -17.37
CA ALA A 86 -8.90 -3.28 -17.42
C ALA A 86 -7.94 -2.09 -17.30
N VAL A 87 -8.25 -0.97 -17.97
CA VAL A 87 -7.49 0.28 -17.85
C VAL A 87 -7.51 0.79 -16.41
N SER A 88 -8.67 0.75 -15.74
CA SER A 88 -8.78 1.18 -14.34
C SER A 88 -7.95 0.33 -13.38
N LEU A 89 -7.94 -1.00 -13.57
CA LEU A 89 -7.08 -1.91 -12.78
C LEU A 89 -5.59 -1.70 -13.05
N ALA A 90 -5.21 -1.43 -14.31
CA ALA A 90 -3.83 -1.08 -14.65
C ALA A 90 -3.40 0.24 -14.00
N LEU A 91 -4.29 1.24 -13.99
CA LEU A 91 -4.08 2.52 -13.29
C LEU A 91 -3.94 2.29 -11.79
N PHE A 92 -4.79 1.49 -11.16
CA PHE A 92 -4.69 1.13 -9.75
C PHE A 92 -3.31 0.54 -9.40
N ALA A 93 -2.85 -0.45 -10.17
CA ALA A 93 -1.53 -1.04 -9.97
C ALA A 93 -0.41 0.00 -10.11
N TRP A 94 -0.52 0.90 -11.09
CA TRP A 94 0.43 1.99 -11.28
C TRP A 94 0.42 2.98 -10.11
N LEU A 95 -0.75 3.40 -9.61
CA LEU A 95 -0.87 4.33 -8.49
C LEU A 95 -0.22 3.79 -7.20
N LEU A 96 -0.27 2.48 -6.97
CA LEU A 96 0.40 1.85 -5.83
C LEU A 96 1.93 1.96 -5.91
N THR A 97 2.51 1.98 -7.11
CA THR A 97 3.96 2.16 -7.30
C THR A 97 4.45 3.55 -6.90
N LEU A 98 3.55 4.54 -6.90
CA LEU A 98 3.87 5.93 -6.53
C LEU A 98 4.02 6.13 -5.01
N HIS A 99 3.61 5.16 -4.19
CA HIS A 99 3.70 5.31 -2.73
C HIS A 99 5.13 5.06 -2.24
N PRO A 100 5.77 6.05 -1.58
CA PRO A 100 7.17 5.96 -1.14
C PRO A 100 7.38 5.09 0.11
N THR A 101 6.35 4.38 0.58
CA THR A 101 6.36 3.53 1.78
C THR A 101 6.44 2.05 1.42
N ALA A 102 6.93 1.23 2.36
CA ALA A 102 6.95 -0.22 2.19
C ALA A 102 5.59 -0.73 1.71
N ALA A 103 5.57 -1.48 0.60
CA ALA A 103 4.35 -1.85 -0.11
C ALA A 103 3.26 -2.43 0.83
N GLY A 104 3.63 -3.33 1.74
CA GLY A 104 2.70 -3.93 2.70
C GLY A 104 2.03 -2.92 3.65
N ARG A 105 2.74 -1.87 4.07
CA ARG A 105 2.16 -0.81 4.92
C ARG A 105 1.23 0.11 4.12
N THR A 106 1.58 0.37 2.86
CA THR A 106 0.71 1.08 1.92
C THR A 106 -0.61 0.35 1.74
N TYR A 107 -0.58 -0.96 1.46
CA TYR A 107 -1.80 -1.76 1.30
C TYR A 107 -2.67 -1.79 2.56
N ALA A 108 -2.05 -1.92 3.74
CA ALA A 108 -2.79 -1.96 4.99
C ALA A 108 -3.43 -0.60 5.35
N ALA A 109 -2.74 0.52 5.12
CA ALA A 109 -3.32 1.86 5.29
C ALA A 109 -4.40 2.14 4.24
N TYR A 110 -4.13 1.81 2.98
CA TYR A 110 -5.07 1.93 1.87
C TYR A 110 -6.40 1.24 2.13
N GLY A 111 -6.39 0.04 2.71
CA GLY A 111 -7.62 -0.73 2.98
C GLY A 111 -8.66 0.03 3.83
N GLY A 112 -8.21 0.87 4.78
CA GLY A 112 -9.13 1.71 5.55
C GLY A 112 -9.79 2.79 4.71
N MET A 113 -9.02 3.43 3.81
CA MET A 113 -9.56 4.40 2.84
C MET A 113 -10.52 3.72 1.86
N TYR A 114 -10.17 2.52 1.39
CA TYR A 114 -11.01 1.72 0.49
C TYR A 114 -12.39 1.48 1.11
N ILE A 115 -12.47 1.10 2.38
CA ILE A 115 -13.75 0.89 3.08
C ILE A 115 -14.59 2.18 3.10
N ALA A 116 -13.99 3.32 3.42
CA ALA A 116 -14.71 4.60 3.44
C ALA A 116 -15.24 4.98 2.05
N VAL A 117 -14.42 4.83 1.00
CA VAL A 117 -14.81 5.11 -0.39
C VAL A 117 -15.88 4.11 -0.87
N ALA A 118 -15.78 2.83 -0.52
CA ALA A 118 -16.77 1.81 -0.87
C ALA A 118 -18.14 2.10 -0.26
N LEU A 119 -18.20 2.57 0.99
CA LEU A 119 -19.47 2.98 1.59
C LEU A 119 -20.03 4.26 0.96
N LEU A 120 -19.18 5.23 0.63
CA LEU A 120 -19.62 6.40 -0.13
C LEU A 120 -20.19 5.97 -1.50
N TRP A 121 -19.52 5.03 -2.17
CA TRP A 121 -19.99 4.44 -3.42
C TRP A 121 -21.35 3.77 -3.26
N LEU A 122 -21.51 2.95 -2.21
CA LEU A 122 -22.77 2.29 -1.87
C LEU A 122 -23.91 3.30 -1.68
N ARG A 123 -23.60 4.47 -1.11
CA ARG A 123 -24.59 5.56 -0.91
C ARG A 123 -24.95 6.29 -2.19
N PHE A 124 -23.97 6.59 -3.04
CA PHE A 124 -24.14 7.48 -4.19
C PHE A 124 -24.49 6.75 -5.48
N VAL A 125 -23.87 5.59 -5.71
CA VAL A 125 -24.03 4.80 -6.94
C VAL A 125 -25.12 3.74 -6.76
N ASP A 126 -25.06 2.98 -5.67
CA ASP A 126 -26.06 1.94 -5.40
C ASP A 126 -27.32 2.49 -4.70
N GLY A 127 -27.27 3.72 -4.18
CA GLY A 127 -28.42 4.40 -3.56
C GLY A 127 -28.86 3.81 -2.21
N ILE A 128 -28.05 2.94 -1.61
CA ILE A 128 -28.38 2.24 -0.36
C ILE A 128 -28.05 3.15 0.83
N THR A 129 -28.96 3.24 1.81
CA THR A 129 -28.74 4.04 3.02
C THR A 129 -27.74 3.36 3.94
N LEU A 130 -26.67 4.06 4.32
CA LEU A 130 -25.71 3.56 5.30
C LEU A 130 -26.39 3.35 6.66
N THR A 131 -26.17 2.17 7.22
CA THR A 131 -26.59 1.85 8.57
C THR A 131 -25.60 2.39 9.59
N ARG A 132 -26.03 2.44 10.86
CA ARG A 132 -25.14 2.81 11.98
C ARG A 132 -23.95 1.86 12.12
N TRP A 133 -24.12 0.60 11.71
CA TRP A 133 -23.05 -0.40 11.70
C TRP A 133 -22.02 -0.14 10.62
N ASP A 134 -22.44 0.31 9.43
CA ASP A 134 -21.53 0.67 8.34
C ASP A 134 -20.63 1.85 8.75
N ILE A 135 -21.24 2.86 9.38
CA ILE A 135 -20.50 4.04 9.88
C ILE A 135 -19.53 3.63 10.98
N ALA A 136 -19.94 2.77 11.92
CA ALA A 136 -19.07 2.27 12.97
C ALA A 136 -17.90 1.46 12.40
N GLY A 137 -18.18 0.57 11.43
CA GLY A 137 -17.18 -0.22 10.73
C GLY A 137 -16.16 0.64 9.99
N ALA A 138 -16.62 1.68 9.27
CA ALA A 138 -15.73 2.65 8.63
C ALA A 138 -14.88 3.42 9.63
N GLY A 139 -15.46 3.82 10.78
CA GLY A 139 -14.71 4.46 11.85
C GLY A 139 -13.57 3.57 12.36
N ILE A 140 -13.84 2.29 12.60
CA ILE A 140 -12.83 1.31 13.05
C ILE A 140 -11.75 1.10 11.97
N ALA A 141 -12.16 0.99 10.70
CA ALA A 141 -11.23 0.82 9.58
C ALA A 141 -10.31 2.04 9.40
N LEU A 142 -10.85 3.25 9.49
CA LEU A 142 -10.08 4.49 9.41
C LEU A 142 -9.15 4.66 10.62
N LEU A 143 -9.57 4.25 11.81
CA LEU A 143 -8.69 4.21 12.98
C LEU A 143 -7.53 3.23 12.78
N GLY A 144 -7.79 2.03 12.27
CA GLY A 144 -6.74 1.06 11.93
C GLY A 144 -5.76 1.61 10.90
N MET A 145 -6.26 2.24 9.84
CA MET A 145 -5.45 2.97 8.87
C MET A 145 -4.60 4.04 9.55
N ALA A 146 -5.18 4.87 10.42
CA ALA A 146 -4.46 5.96 11.08
C ALA A 146 -3.31 5.43 11.93
N VAL A 147 -3.50 4.33 12.66
CA VAL A 147 -2.44 3.67 13.45
C VAL A 147 -1.29 3.21 12.56
N ILE A 148 -1.59 2.58 11.42
CA ILE A 148 -0.57 2.07 10.50
C ILE A 148 0.13 3.20 9.74
N ALA A 149 -0.61 4.24 9.33
CA ALA A 149 -0.08 5.38 8.60
C ALA A 149 0.80 6.27 9.49
N LEU A 150 0.43 6.45 10.76
CA LEU A 150 1.13 7.31 11.73
C LEU A 150 2.17 6.55 12.57
N GLN A 151 2.40 5.26 12.30
CA GLN A 151 3.36 4.48 13.08
C GLN A 151 4.75 5.17 13.09
N PRO A 152 5.42 5.24 14.25
CA PRO A 152 6.78 5.78 14.31
C PRO A 152 7.72 4.94 13.43
N ARG A 153 8.48 5.62 12.58
CA ARG A 153 9.60 4.96 11.88
C ARG A 153 10.71 4.82 12.92
N ALA A 154 10.87 3.63 13.49
CA ALA A 154 12.03 3.34 14.32
C ALA A 154 13.28 3.63 13.47
N GLY A 155 14.08 4.61 13.92
CA GLY A 155 15.34 5.01 13.30
C GLY A 155 16.41 3.96 13.52
#